data_AF-A0A2S7XPP3-F1
#
_entry.id   AF-A0A2S7XPP3-F1
#
_cell.length_a   1.000
_cell.length_b   1.000
_cell.length_c   1.000
_cell.angle_alpha   90.00
_cell.angle_beta   90.00
_cell.angle_gamma   90.00
#
_symmetry.space_group_name_H-M   'P 1'
#
loop_
_entity.id
_entity.type
_entity.pdbx_description
1 polymer ?
#
loop_
_entity_poly.entity_id
_entity_poly.type
_entity_poly.pdbx_seq_one_letter_code
_entity_poly.pdbx_strand_id
1 'polypeptide(L)'
;METSYKISATGIAPEIQEEAVREGLQKLMRGDSATFENTFQRIVQGQSVVLVKGLAETRAQELLARLIAVGLMCQLEPMTATLSLVAKTYRCPACGHEQEHNSDGKPDTCEQCGVVADAYVAPPPRPNQELRDAIERERQALAAQFKVADDKETREAERKRTEKLRKIARRKVEAELGIDFYSKMRPFLAPKVSIPVVTLLLIAGGTTGWMLWNQQSASPEIAAANGTAANAQPGSAAGSAGAAGAGGGGKTQITITPPPGLSVNIGAPGGATGAAMSLDAMGGAGGGAALPDEFGNLPASAGAQTSTLAVIPTASAMRGNTEANDPAINDDPRVLTGLAFYRFDNGDLNTAAKLLDRVTLRLNDKTAAPTSLPNDQLLRDAVALRAALAVQYAQRNEIDSAQTQWKRANRIADSISATNDQAMAYASLGRAAHDNSVLSAQKDYFKLATAAANRTTSSPLAQVELLGGVAQELTRAAQNEAGLNLFNKATAAVNRIQDNKTQAAARAVLAQQFAETGEIQKAVALLAATPDPAPSARRVTALTVIAHSRAKQGDSVLAQRDFNAAIAQAGALADATERTETFVFIARHLLQAGNPAAAAQIIAAVGQ
;
A
#
# COMPACT_ATOMS: atom_id res chain seq x y z
N MET A 1 29.48 12.60 -44.59
CA MET A 1 30.12 12.09 -43.36
C MET A 1 29.41 10.80 -43.02
N GLU A 2 30.11 9.67 -43.00
CA GLU A 2 29.52 8.41 -42.56
C GLU A 2 29.12 8.54 -41.08
N THR A 3 27.89 8.15 -40.76
CA THR A 3 27.39 8.14 -39.38
C THR A 3 28.15 7.08 -38.60
N SER A 4 28.97 7.52 -37.65
CA SER A 4 29.66 6.60 -36.75
C SER A 4 28.77 6.28 -35.56
N TYR A 5 28.80 5.05 -35.08
CA TYR A 5 28.00 4.56 -33.96
C TYR A 5 28.88 4.11 -32.79
N LYS A 6 28.33 4.15 -31.58
CA LYS A 6 28.90 3.53 -30.39
C LYS A 6 27.95 2.47 -29.82
N ILE A 7 28.51 1.44 -29.20
CA ILE A 7 27.77 0.36 -28.54
C ILE A 7 28.07 0.43 -27.05
N SER A 8 27.02 0.51 -26.24
CA SER A 8 27.10 0.54 -24.78
C SER A 8 26.40 -0.70 -24.19
N ALA A 9 27.02 -1.39 -23.25
CA ALA A 9 26.40 -2.47 -22.49
C ALA A 9 25.79 -1.93 -21.20
N THR A 10 24.54 -2.30 -20.89
CA THR A 10 23.79 -1.82 -19.73
C THR A 10 23.53 -2.91 -18.68
N GLY A 11 23.74 -4.18 -19.02
CA GLY A 11 23.57 -5.30 -18.11
C GLY A 11 23.67 -6.66 -18.81
N ILE A 12 23.35 -7.72 -18.05
CA ILE A 12 23.31 -9.11 -18.49
C ILE A 12 21.85 -9.58 -18.54
N ALA A 13 21.49 -10.36 -19.56
CA ALA A 13 20.16 -10.96 -19.66
C ALA A 13 19.92 -11.94 -18.49
N PRO A 14 18.76 -11.88 -17.80
CA PRO A 14 18.52 -12.61 -16.55
C PRO A 14 18.47 -14.14 -16.69
N GLU A 15 18.36 -14.65 -17.92
CA GLU A 15 18.23 -16.09 -18.20
C GLU A 15 19.58 -16.80 -18.42
N ILE A 16 20.67 -16.04 -18.54
CA ILE A 16 21.99 -16.58 -18.92
C ILE A 16 22.92 -16.45 -17.72
N GLN A 17 23.66 -17.54 -17.41
CA GLN A 17 24.64 -17.56 -16.32
C GLN A 17 25.79 -16.58 -16.58
N GLU A 18 26.22 -15.87 -15.54
CA GLU A 18 27.26 -14.83 -15.64
C GLU A 18 28.58 -15.38 -16.17
N GLU A 19 28.94 -16.62 -15.82
CA GLU A 19 30.16 -17.28 -16.29
C GLU A 19 30.16 -17.48 -17.81
N ALA A 20 29.02 -17.88 -18.39
CA ALA A 20 28.90 -18.08 -19.83
C ALA A 20 29.05 -16.76 -20.61
N VAL A 21 28.48 -15.68 -20.07
CA VAL A 21 28.59 -14.33 -20.63
C VAL A 21 30.03 -13.83 -20.52
N ARG A 22 30.69 -14.10 -19.39
CA ARG A 22 32.10 -13.75 -19.17
C ARG A 22 33.00 -14.41 -20.21
N GLU A 23 32.88 -15.73 -20.39
CA GLU A 23 33.68 -16.46 -21.39
C GLU A 23 33.41 -15.99 -22.81
N GLY A 24 32.13 -15.74 -23.15
CA GLY A 24 31.75 -15.24 -24.48
C GLY A 24 32.31 -13.83 -24.74
N LEU A 25 32.24 -12.93 -23.76
CA LEU A 25 32.74 -11.57 -23.89
C LEU A 25 34.28 -11.54 -23.94
N GLN A 26 34.96 -12.40 -23.17
CA GLN A 26 36.41 -12.51 -23.19
C GLN A 26 36.94 -12.98 -24.55
N LYS A 27 36.18 -13.81 -25.28
CA LYS A 27 36.52 -14.21 -26.66
C LYS A 27 36.36 -13.08 -27.67
N LEU A 28 35.44 -12.14 -27.43
CA LEU A 28 35.15 -11.03 -28.32
C LEU A 28 36.04 -9.80 -28.08
N MET A 29 36.42 -9.55 -26.82
CA MET A 29 37.26 -8.42 -26.45
C MET A 29 38.75 -8.80 -26.51
N ARG A 30 39.53 -8.03 -27.26
CA ARG A 30 41.00 -8.11 -27.21
C ARG A 30 41.49 -7.06 -26.21
N GLY A 31 42.10 -7.48 -25.11
CA GLY A 31 42.59 -6.56 -24.09
C GLY A 31 43.26 -7.28 -22.91
N ASP A 32 43.84 -6.49 -22.01
CA ASP A 32 44.41 -7.00 -20.77
C ASP A 32 43.30 -7.52 -19.84
N SER A 33 43.55 -8.67 -19.22
CA SER A 33 42.61 -9.37 -18.33
C SER A 33 42.09 -8.48 -17.19
N ALA A 34 42.94 -7.60 -16.66
CA ALA A 34 42.56 -6.69 -15.57
C ALA A 34 41.56 -5.62 -16.05
N THR A 35 41.77 -5.06 -17.24
CA THR A 35 40.84 -4.08 -17.83
C THR A 35 39.51 -4.72 -18.22
N PHE A 36 39.54 -5.96 -18.70
CA PHE A 36 38.34 -6.74 -19.00
C PHE A 36 37.53 -6.97 -17.73
N GLU A 37 38.17 -7.41 -16.65
CA GLU A 37 37.47 -7.73 -15.40
C GLU A 37 36.81 -6.50 -14.78
N ASN A 38 37.48 -5.35 -14.78
CA ASN A 38 36.89 -4.09 -14.32
C ASN A 38 35.65 -3.71 -15.15
N THR A 39 35.75 -3.82 -16.48
CA THR A 39 34.65 -3.53 -17.40
C THR A 39 33.47 -4.48 -17.17
N PHE A 40 33.74 -5.78 -17.00
CA PHE A 40 32.73 -6.79 -16.73
C PHE A 40 32.01 -6.56 -15.41
N GLN A 41 32.74 -6.28 -14.32
CA GLN A 41 32.16 -5.97 -13.01
C GLN A 41 31.20 -4.77 -13.06
N ARG A 42 31.55 -3.72 -13.83
CA ARG A 42 30.67 -2.57 -14.00
C ARG A 42 29.37 -2.91 -14.73
N ILE A 43 29.43 -3.81 -15.71
CA ILE A 43 28.25 -4.29 -16.44
C ILE A 43 27.36 -5.13 -15.52
N VAL A 44 27.93 -6.04 -14.71
CA VAL A 44 27.19 -6.83 -13.71
C VAL A 44 26.49 -5.93 -12.69
N GLN A 45 27.13 -4.83 -12.29
CA GLN A 45 26.54 -3.82 -11.40
C GLN A 45 25.47 -2.93 -12.06
N GLY A 46 25.16 -3.17 -13.34
CA GLY A 46 24.16 -2.41 -14.12
C GLY A 46 24.62 -1.00 -14.50
N GLN A 47 25.92 -0.73 -14.50
CA GLN A 47 26.45 0.53 -15.01
C GLN A 47 26.57 0.46 -16.54
N SER A 48 26.18 1.54 -17.22
CA SER A 48 26.38 1.65 -18.67
C SER A 48 27.86 1.81 -18.99
N VAL A 49 28.42 0.89 -19.78
CA VAL A 49 29.82 0.90 -20.21
C VAL A 49 29.90 0.89 -21.73
N VAL A 50 30.62 1.86 -22.30
CA VAL A 50 30.84 1.93 -23.76
C VAL A 50 31.89 0.90 -24.14
N LEU A 51 31.50 -0.09 -24.94
CA LEU A 51 32.38 -1.18 -25.37
C LEU A 51 33.21 -0.77 -26.60
N VAL A 52 32.55 -0.17 -27.59
CA VAL A 52 33.20 0.24 -28.85
C VAL A 52 32.60 1.55 -29.34
N LYS A 53 33.43 2.41 -29.96
CA LYS A 53 33.05 3.68 -30.58
C LYS A 53 33.52 3.72 -32.04
N GLY A 54 32.91 4.57 -32.85
CA GLY A 54 33.40 4.87 -34.19
C GLY A 54 33.11 3.78 -35.23
N LEU A 55 32.06 2.97 -35.03
CA LEU A 55 31.72 1.90 -35.97
C LEU A 55 30.82 2.41 -37.09
N ALA A 56 31.06 1.95 -38.32
CA ALA A 56 30.10 2.08 -39.40
C ALA A 56 28.84 1.26 -39.09
N GLU A 57 27.67 1.73 -39.54
CA GLU A 57 26.36 1.18 -39.17
C GLU A 57 26.26 -0.34 -39.34
N THR A 58 26.65 -0.86 -40.51
CA THR A 58 26.59 -2.29 -40.83
C THR A 58 27.40 -3.13 -39.85
N ARG A 59 28.62 -2.68 -39.53
CA ARG A 59 29.51 -3.37 -38.59
C ARG A 59 29.05 -3.23 -37.14
N ALA A 60 28.40 -2.12 -36.82
CA ALA A 60 27.83 -1.89 -35.50
C ALA A 60 26.63 -2.81 -35.24
N GLN A 61 25.76 -2.99 -36.22
CA GLN A 61 24.63 -3.93 -36.14
C GLN A 61 25.12 -5.39 -36.05
N GLU A 62 26.13 -5.78 -36.83
CA GLU A 62 26.71 -7.13 -36.75
C GLU A 62 27.34 -7.39 -35.37
N LEU A 63 28.09 -6.42 -34.82
CA LEU A 63 28.69 -6.57 -33.49
C LEU A 63 27.64 -6.59 -32.38
N LEU A 64 26.58 -5.78 -32.51
CA LEU A 64 25.45 -5.78 -31.59
C LEU A 64 24.77 -7.16 -31.54
N ALA A 65 24.51 -7.77 -32.70
CA ALA A 65 23.91 -9.10 -32.78
C ALA A 65 24.78 -10.17 -32.09
N ARG A 66 26.11 -10.11 -32.28
CA ARG A 66 27.05 -11.04 -31.61
C ARG A 66 27.08 -10.84 -30.09
N LEU A 67 27.04 -9.60 -29.60
CA LEU A 67 27.02 -9.29 -28.16
C LEU A 67 25.71 -9.74 -27.51
N ILE A 68 24.58 -9.54 -28.19
CA ILE A 68 23.27 -10.03 -27.71
C ILE A 68 23.24 -11.56 -27.68
N ALA A 69 23.82 -12.23 -28.67
CA ALA A 69 23.92 -13.70 -28.70
C ALA A 69 24.76 -14.28 -27.54
N VAL A 70 25.70 -13.50 -27.00
CA VAL A 70 26.47 -13.86 -25.79
C VAL A 70 25.67 -13.61 -24.50
N GLY A 71 24.56 -12.87 -24.56
CA GLY A 71 23.69 -12.59 -23.42
C GLY A 71 23.83 -11.19 -22.81
N LEU A 72 24.48 -10.25 -23.51
CA LEU A 72 24.58 -8.86 -23.05
C LEU A 72 23.37 -8.03 -23.51
N MET A 73 22.89 -7.17 -22.61
CA MET A 73 21.94 -6.12 -22.95
C MET A 73 22.72 -4.91 -23.47
N CYS A 74 22.67 -4.66 -24.78
CA CYS A 74 23.43 -3.59 -25.43
C CYS A 74 22.50 -2.58 -26.12
N GLN A 75 22.95 -1.33 -26.19
CA GLN A 75 22.29 -0.24 -26.92
C GLN A 75 23.25 0.33 -27.97
N LEU A 76 22.71 0.58 -29.16
CA LEU A 76 23.40 1.24 -30.26
C LEU A 76 23.00 2.71 -30.29
N GLU A 77 23.97 3.61 -30.17
CA GLU A 77 23.74 5.05 -30.20
C GLU A 77 24.49 5.66 -31.39
N PRO A 78 23.82 6.44 -32.26
CA PRO A 78 24.52 7.22 -33.27
C PRO A 78 25.39 8.27 -32.58
N MET A 79 26.67 8.31 -32.93
CA MET A 79 27.53 9.44 -32.59
C MET A 79 27.21 10.53 -33.60
N THR A 80 26.17 11.31 -33.33
CA THR A 80 25.90 12.51 -34.11
C THR A 80 27.15 13.39 -34.05
N ALA A 81 27.77 13.60 -35.22
CA ALA A 81 28.74 14.66 -35.38
C ALA A 81 27.97 15.97 -35.25
N THR A 82 27.88 16.50 -34.02
CA THR A 82 27.45 17.87 -33.76
C THR A 82 28.51 18.83 -34.29
N LEU A 83 28.68 18.88 -35.61
CA LEU A 83 29.28 20.02 -36.31
C LEU A 83 28.14 20.94 -36.68
N SER A 84 27.58 21.59 -35.65
CA SER A 84 26.98 22.90 -35.86
C SER A 84 28.15 23.87 -36.00
N LEU A 85 28.59 24.09 -37.25
CA LEU A 85 29.34 25.29 -37.61
C LEU A 85 28.39 26.48 -37.50
N VAL A 86 28.04 26.85 -36.26
CA VAL A 86 27.71 28.24 -35.99
C VAL A 86 29.05 28.96 -36.15
N ALA A 87 29.17 29.78 -37.19
CA ALA A 87 30.27 30.72 -37.31
C ALA A 87 30.32 31.48 -35.98
N LYS A 88 31.34 31.21 -35.16
CA LYS A 88 31.51 31.88 -33.88
C LYS A 88 31.96 33.29 -34.20
N THR A 89 31.00 34.20 -34.34
CA THR A 89 31.25 35.63 -34.34
C THR A 89 31.77 36.00 -32.96
N TYR A 90 32.95 36.58 -32.92
CA TYR A 90 33.60 37.07 -31.71
C TYR A 90 33.42 38.58 -31.64
N ARG A 91 33.01 39.07 -30.47
CA ARG A 91 32.86 40.49 -30.20
C ARG A 91 34.08 41.00 -29.44
N CYS A 92 34.81 41.94 -30.04
CA CYS A 92 36.03 42.50 -29.44
C CYS A 92 35.71 43.16 -28.08
N PRO A 93 36.41 42.81 -26.99
CA PRO A 93 36.17 43.37 -25.65
C PRO A 93 36.60 44.83 -25.53
N ALA A 94 37.50 45.30 -26.39
CA ALA A 94 37.98 46.69 -26.37
C ALA A 94 37.01 47.66 -27.06
N CYS A 95 36.49 47.31 -28.24
CA CYS A 95 35.66 48.21 -29.05
C CYS A 95 34.24 47.71 -29.35
N GLY A 96 33.92 46.46 -29.04
CA GLY A 96 32.60 45.86 -29.29
C GLY A 96 32.32 45.45 -30.73
N HIS A 97 33.33 45.48 -31.62
CA HIS A 97 33.20 45.06 -33.02
C HIS A 97 33.02 43.55 -33.13
N GLU A 98 32.03 43.10 -33.92
CA GLU A 98 31.78 41.68 -34.19
C GLU A 98 32.50 41.25 -35.46
N GLN A 99 33.38 40.26 -35.35
CA GLN A 99 34.15 39.71 -36.47
C GLN A 99 34.15 38.17 -36.41
N GLU A 100 34.31 37.52 -37.55
CA GLU A 100 34.44 36.07 -37.62
C GLU A 100 35.84 35.62 -37.16
N HIS A 101 35.93 34.52 -36.41
CA HIS A 101 37.22 33.95 -36.01
C HIS A 101 38.03 33.51 -37.23
N ASN A 102 39.31 33.86 -37.24
CA ASN A 102 40.24 33.47 -38.29
C ASN A 102 40.60 31.99 -38.12
N SER A 103 40.15 31.13 -39.05
CA SER A 103 40.33 29.68 -38.98
C SER A 103 41.78 29.20 -39.16
N ASP A 104 42.71 30.10 -39.48
CA ASP A 104 44.10 29.76 -39.84
C ASP A 104 45.08 29.69 -38.65
N GLY A 105 44.59 29.66 -37.41
CA GLY A 105 45.43 29.47 -36.21
C GLY A 105 46.34 30.66 -35.89
N LYS A 106 46.10 31.81 -36.51
CA LYS A 106 46.71 33.09 -36.13
C LYS A 106 45.82 33.78 -35.09
N PRO A 107 46.40 34.46 -34.09
CA PRO A 107 45.64 35.07 -33.02
C PRO A 107 44.66 36.12 -33.57
N ASP A 108 43.40 36.07 -33.13
CA ASP A 108 42.34 36.94 -33.62
C ASP A 108 42.63 38.40 -33.24
N THR A 109 43.09 39.15 -34.21
CA THR A 109 43.33 40.59 -34.09
C THR A 109 42.08 41.31 -34.52
N CYS A 110 41.60 42.26 -33.72
CA CYS A 110 40.42 43.03 -34.09
C CYS A 110 40.71 43.91 -35.32
N GLU A 111 39.94 43.74 -36.40
CA GLU A 111 40.13 44.54 -37.63
C GLU A 111 39.92 46.04 -37.38
N GLN A 112 39.06 46.39 -36.43
CA GLN A 112 38.72 47.80 -36.15
C GLN A 112 39.68 48.49 -35.18
N CYS A 113 40.23 47.78 -34.17
CA CYS A 113 41.06 48.41 -33.13
C CYS A 113 42.46 47.82 -32.97
N GLY A 114 42.81 46.77 -33.73
CA GLY A 114 44.14 46.14 -33.70
C GLY A 114 44.46 45.36 -32.42
N VAL A 115 43.51 45.21 -31.50
CA VAL A 115 43.72 44.48 -30.24
C VAL A 115 43.69 42.97 -30.49
N VAL A 116 44.71 42.27 -29.99
CA VAL A 116 44.83 40.81 -30.05
C VAL A 116 44.00 40.19 -28.92
N ALA A 117 42.98 39.40 -29.28
CA ALA A 117 42.01 38.81 -28.36
C ALA A 117 42.66 37.94 -27.27
N ASP A 118 43.70 37.17 -27.64
CA ASP A 118 44.36 36.22 -26.73
C ASP A 118 45.06 36.87 -25.53
N ALA A 119 45.42 38.16 -25.64
CA ALA A 119 46.02 38.91 -24.54
C ALA A 119 45.00 39.29 -23.43
N TYR A 120 43.70 39.20 -23.71
CA TYR A 120 42.62 39.49 -22.77
C TYR A 120 41.96 38.24 -22.17
N VAL A 121 42.31 37.05 -22.66
CA VAL A 121 41.89 35.80 -22.02
C VAL A 121 42.74 35.63 -20.78
N ALA A 122 42.23 36.08 -19.62
CA ALA A 122 42.78 35.71 -18.34
C ALA A 122 42.98 34.18 -18.32
N PRO A 123 44.13 33.67 -17.84
CA PRO A 123 44.42 32.24 -17.86
C PRO A 123 43.23 31.49 -17.24
N PRO A 124 42.71 30.44 -17.90
CA PRO A 124 41.48 29.79 -17.47
C PRO A 124 41.61 29.35 -16.00
N PRO A 125 40.60 29.63 -15.15
CA PRO A 125 40.62 29.16 -13.77
C PRO A 125 40.78 27.64 -13.78
N ARG A 126 41.68 27.13 -12.93
CA ARG A 126 41.92 25.69 -12.86
C ARG A 126 40.60 25.02 -12.47
N PRO A 127 40.13 23.98 -13.18
CA PRO A 127 38.80 23.37 -12.97
C PRO A 127 38.59 22.82 -11.54
N ASN A 128 39.65 22.67 -10.75
CA ASN A 128 39.58 22.25 -9.36
C ASN A 128 39.21 23.37 -8.36
N GLN A 129 39.28 24.65 -8.72
CA GLN A 129 38.92 25.74 -7.80
C GLN A 129 37.41 25.94 -7.71
N GLU A 130 36.71 25.97 -8.85
CA GLU A 130 35.25 26.13 -8.87
C GLU A 130 34.52 24.98 -8.15
N LEU A 131 35.05 23.75 -8.29
CA LEU A 131 34.52 22.59 -7.59
C LEU A 131 34.76 22.68 -6.07
N ARG A 132 35.94 23.16 -5.65
CA ARG A 132 36.24 23.38 -4.22
C ARG A 132 35.34 24.46 -3.64
N ASP A 133 35.15 25.57 -4.34
CA ASP A 133 34.30 26.67 -3.90
C ASP A 133 32.81 26.30 -3.89
N ALA A 134 32.39 25.37 -4.76
CA ALA A 134 31.04 24.80 -4.72
C ALA A 134 30.85 23.87 -3.51
N ILE A 135 31.82 22.97 -3.25
CA ILE A 135 31.79 22.05 -2.10
C ILE A 135 31.84 22.83 -0.78
N GLU A 136 32.63 23.90 -0.71
CA GLU A 136 32.76 24.71 0.50
C GLU A 136 31.48 25.50 0.79
N ARG A 137 30.79 25.99 -0.25
CA ARG A 137 29.45 26.60 -0.10
C ARG A 137 28.40 25.60 0.38
N GLU A 138 28.41 24.36 -0.12
CA GLU A 138 27.49 23.34 0.38
C GLU A 138 27.80 22.95 1.83
N ARG A 139 29.07 22.82 2.21
CA ARG A 139 29.47 22.57 3.60
C ARG A 139 28.99 23.69 4.53
N GLN A 140 29.14 24.95 4.13
CA GLN A 140 28.66 26.09 4.91
C GLN A 140 27.12 26.11 5.02
N ALA A 141 26.40 25.77 3.95
CA ALA A 141 24.94 25.68 3.97
C ALA A 141 24.44 24.57 4.92
N LEU A 142 25.08 23.39 4.89
CA LEU A 142 24.75 22.29 5.80
C LEU A 142 25.07 22.64 7.26
N ALA A 143 26.22 23.28 7.53
CA ALA A 143 26.58 23.71 8.88
C ALA A 143 25.56 24.73 9.45
N ALA A 144 25.05 25.64 8.61
CA ALA A 144 24.00 26.57 9.01
C ALA A 144 22.68 25.85 9.33
N GLN A 145 22.30 24.84 8.55
CA GLN A 145 21.10 24.05 8.81
C GLN A 145 21.19 23.24 10.11
N PHE A 146 22.34 22.60 10.38
CA PHE A 146 22.54 21.86 11.63
C PHE A 146 22.46 22.77 12.85
N LYS A 147 23.01 23.99 12.78
CA LYS A 147 22.92 24.96 13.88
C LYS A 147 21.48 25.38 14.19
N VAL A 148 20.65 25.59 13.16
CA VAL A 148 19.23 25.93 13.33
C VAL A 148 18.44 24.76 13.94
N ALA A 149 18.76 23.51 13.58
CA ALA A 149 18.12 22.33 14.15
C ALA A 149 18.48 22.16 15.64
N ASP A 150 19.75 22.32 16.00
CA ASP A 150 20.24 22.22 17.37
C ASP A 150 19.65 23.34 18.27
N ASP A 151 19.58 24.58 17.75
CA ASP A 151 18.93 25.71 18.43
C ASP A 151 17.41 25.45 18.66
N LYS A 152 16.76 24.67 17.80
CA LYS A 152 15.35 24.31 17.96
C LYS A 152 15.17 23.24 19.04
N GLU A 153 16.00 22.19 19.03
CA GLU A 153 15.96 21.12 20.02
C GLU A 153 16.26 21.64 21.43
N THR A 154 17.25 22.53 21.57
CA THR A 154 17.59 23.17 22.85
C THR A 154 16.42 24.00 23.40
N ARG A 155 15.76 24.80 22.56
CA ARG A 155 14.56 25.56 22.95
C ARG A 155 13.39 24.66 23.36
N GLU A 156 13.18 23.53 22.69
CA GLU A 156 12.14 22.57 23.07
C GLU A 156 12.48 21.86 24.39
N ALA A 157 13.75 21.54 24.62
CA ALA A 157 14.21 20.97 25.88
C ALA A 157 14.02 21.95 27.06
N GLU A 158 14.30 23.23 26.86
CA GLU A 158 14.04 24.29 27.85
C GLU A 158 12.54 24.46 28.15
N ARG A 159 11.68 24.44 27.12
CA ARG A 159 10.22 24.46 27.31
C ARG A 159 9.74 23.27 28.14
N LYS A 160 10.23 22.06 27.87
CA LYS A 160 9.90 20.88 28.68
C LYS A 160 10.40 21.00 30.12
N ARG A 161 11.60 21.57 30.35
CA ARG A 161 12.12 21.81 31.71
C ARG A 161 11.28 22.83 32.47
N THR A 162 10.93 23.95 31.85
CA THR A 162 10.08 24.98 32.48
C THR A 162 8.66 24.47 32.77
N GLU A 163 8.07 23.66 31.90
CA GLU A 163 6.78 23.03 32.15
C GLU A 163 6.85 22.04 33.33
N LYS A 164 7.90 21.24 33.43
CA LYS A 164 8.14 20.35 34.59
C LYS A 164 8.26 21.15 35.89
N LEU A 165 9.00 22.25 35.88
CA LEU A 165 9.12 23.14 37.05
C LEU A 165 7.78 23.76 37.44
N ARG A 166 6.96 24.19 36.48
CA ARG A 166 5.60 24.68 36.75
C ARG A 166 4.71 23.60 37.37
N LYS A 167 4.79 22.35 36.90
CA LYS A 167 4.04 21.23 37.49
C LYS A 167 4.48 20.95 38.93
N ILE A 168 5.77 21.01 39.22
CA ILE A 168 6.30 20.84 40.58
C ILE A 168 5.86 21.99 41.48
N ALA A 169 5.94 23.25 41.00
CA ALA A 169 5.48 24.41 41.74
C ALA A 169 3.99 24.34 42.05
N ARG A 170 3.16 23.94 41.07
CA ARG A 170 1.72 23.74 41.28
C ARG A 170 1.43 22.67 42.34
N ARG A 171 2.17 21.56 42.34
CA ARG A 171 2.04 20.51 43.36
C ARG A 171 2.42 21.00 44.76
N LYS A 172 3.45 21.85 44.88
CA LYS A 172 3.83 22.46 46.16
C LYS A 172 2.76 23.41 46.68
N VAL A 173 2.22 24.27 45.81
CA VAL A 173 1.11 25.19 46.17
C VAL A 173 -0.15 24.41 46.56
N GLU A 174 -0.48 23.32 45.85
CA GLU A 174 -1.62 22.46 46.20
C GLU A 174 -1.41 21.75 47.55
N ALA A 175 -0.19 21.36 47.89
CA ALA A 175 0.15 20.79 49.19
C ALA A 175 0.08 21.82 50.33
N GLU A 176 0.55 23.06 50.10
CA GLU A 176 0.49 24.15 51.10
C GLU A 176 -0.95 24.64 51.33
N LEU A 177 -1.81 24.55 50.33
CA LEU A 177 -3.24 24.91 50.45
C LEU A 177 -4.11 23.79 51.05
N GLY A 178 -3.53 22.63 51.42
CA GLY A 178 -4.26 21.53 52.06
C GLY A 178 -5.37 20.92 51.19
N ILE A 179 -5.30 21.09 49.87
CA ILE A 179 -6.31 20.56 48.95
C ILE A 179 -5.92 19.12 48.61
N ASP A 180 -6.32 18.20 49.48
CA ASP A 180 -6.12 16.77 49.23
C ASP A 180 -6.86 16.34 47.96
N PHE A 181 -6.18 15.55 47.13
CA PHE A 181 -6.66 15.03 45.85
C PHE A 181 -8.06 14.39 45.94
N TYR A 182 -8.42 13.82 47.10
CA TYR A 182 -9.74 13.26 47.38
C TYR A 182 -10.88 14.29 47.39
N SER A 183 -10.62 15.56 47.68
CA SER A 183 -11.63 16.63 47.65
C SER A 183 -12.07 16.99 46.22
N LYS A 184 -11.16 16.89 45.23
CA LYS A 184 -11.44 17.16 43.81
C LYS A 184 -12.22 16.04 43.12
N MET A 185 -12.16 14.81 43.63
CA MET A 185 -12.87 13.64 43.08
C MET A 185 -14.31 13.48 43.64
N ARG A 186 -14.67 14.20 44.71
CA ARG A 186 -15.97 14.06 45.38
C ARG A 186 -17.22 14.38 44.53
N PRO A 187 -17.21 15.31 43.55
CA PRO A 187 -18.39 15.53 42.71
C PRO A 187 -18.59 14.48 41.60
N PHE A 188 -17.63 13.58 41.35
CA PHE A 188 -17.71 12.56 40.30
C PHE A 188 -18.12 11.16 40.78
N LEU A 189 -18.32 10.97 42.11
CA LEU A 189 -18.61 9.67 42.72
C LEU A 189 -20.00 9.56 43.38
N ALA A 190 -20.89 10.53 43.17
CA ALA A 190 -22.28 10.45 43.66
C ALA A 190 -23.18 9.75 42.61
N PRO A 191 -23.87 8.64 42.93
CA PRO A 191 -24.67 7.90 41.96
C PRO A 191 -26.13 8.39 42.02
N LYS A 192 -26.57 9.21 41.06
CA LYS A 192 -28.00 9.31 40.71
C LYS A 192 -28.15 9.57 39.21
N VAL A 193 -29.08 8.81 38.61
CA VAL A 193 -29.65 8.90 37.26
C VAL A 193 -28.89 8.13 36.18
N SER A 194 -29.53 7.03 35.78
CA SER A 194 -29.24 6.18 34.63
C SER A 194 -29.62 6.87 33.32
N ILE A 195 -28.62 7.11 32.44
CA ILE A 195 -28.80 7.34 31.00
C ILE A 195 -27.76 6.47 30.29
N PRO A 196 -28.13 5.69 29.26
CA PRO A 196 -27.21 4.74 28.63
C PRO A 196 -26.45 5.42 27.49
N VAL A 197 -25.31 6.04 27.77
CA VAL A 197 -24.31 6.39 26.73
C VAL A 197 -22.90 6.41 27.34
N VAL A 198 -22.17 5.28 27.30
CA VAL A 198 -20.69 5.21 27.27
C VAL A 198 -20.39 3.80 26.70
N THR A 199 -19.51 3.58 25.73
CA THR A 199 -18.06 3.62 25.94
C THR A 199 -17.26 3.76 24.65
N LEU A 200 -16.46 4.83 24.63
CA LEU A 200 -15.25 4.98 23.84
C LEU A 200 -14.12 5.28 24.84
N LEU A 201 -12.91 4.79 24.53
CA LEU A 201 -11.60 4.92 25.20
C LEU A 201 -11.20 3.82 26.19
N LEU A 202 -10.30 2.94 25.75
CA LEU A 202 -8.84 3.11 25.78
C LEU A 202 -8.21 1.91 25.05
N ILE A 203 -7.19 2.10 24.20
CA ILE A 203 -5.83 1.52 24.37
C ILE A 203 -4.87 2.33 23.47
N ALA A 204 -3.93 3.03 24.12
CA ALA A 204 -2.64 3.35 23.57
C ALA A 204 -1.64 2.30 24.11
N GLY A 205 -0.88 1.67 23.22
CA GLY A 205 0.32 0.92 23.56
C GLY A 205 0.27 -0.59 23.28
N GLY A 206 1.25 -1.06 22.52
CA GLY A 206 1.91 -2.33 22.83
C GLY A 206 1.58 -3.52 21.93
N THR A 207 2.49 -3.78 21.01
CA THR A 207 2.66 -5.00 20.22
C THR A 207 2.90 -6.26 21.06
N THR A 208 1.84 -6.84 21.64
CA THR A 208 1.88 -8.19 22.23
C THR A 208 0.53 -8.87 22.04
N GLY A 209 0.39 -9.63 20.95
CA GLY A 209 -0.86 -10.29 20.62
C GLY A 209 -0.74 -11.30 19.50
N TRP A 210 0.35 -12.08 19.45
CA TRP A 210 0.56 -13.08 18.39
C TRP A 210 1.02 -14.47 18.86
N MET A 211 0.89 -14.80 20.16
CA MET A 211 1.44 -16.06 20.68
C MET A 211 0.48 -16.97 21.46
N LEU A 212 -0.84 -16.73 21.41
CA LEU A 212 -1.79 -17.54 22.19
C LEU A 212 -2.84 -18.31 21.37
N TRP A 213 -2.63 -18.50 20.06
CA TRP A 213 -3.62 -19.19 19.21
C TRP A 213 -3.15 -20.51 18.57
N ASN A 214 -1.94 -21.01 18.84
CA ASN A 214 -1.42 -22.22 18.17
C ASN A 214 -1.22 -23.44 19.07
N GLN A 215 -1.96 -23.57 20.19
CA GLN A 215 -1.78 -24.66 21.16
C GLN A 215 -2.96 -25.65 21.24
N GLN A 216 -3.81 -25.74 20.20
CA GLN A 216 -5.01 -26.59 20.22
C GLN A 216 -5.22 -27.47 18.98
N SER A 217 -4.13 -27.91 18.34
CA SER A 217 -4.16 -28.95 17.30
C SER A 217 -3.07 -30.00 17.52
N ALA A 218 -3.24 -30.80 18.58
CA ALA A 218 -2.62 -32.12 18.69
C ALA A 218 -3.68 -33.11 19.15
N SER A 219 -4.18 -33.91 18.20
CA SER A 219 -5.03 -35.08 18.47
C SER A 219 -4.21 -36.19 19.16
N PRO A 220 -4.85 -37.08 19.94
CA PRO A 220 -4.16 -38.18 20.60
C PRO A 220 -3.88 -39.33 19.61
N GLU A 221 -2.64 -39.80 19.58
CA GLU A 221 -2.27 -41.07 18.94
C GLU A 221 -2.82 -42.26 19.75
N ILE A 222 -3.45 -43.18 19.03
CA ILE A 222 -3.77 -44.53 19.49
C ILE A 222 -2.48 -45.34 19.41
N ALA A 223 -1.84 -45.60 20.56
CA ALA A 223 -0.72 -46.52 20.66
C ALA A 223 -1.22 -47.95 20.90
N ALA A 224 -0.92 -48.81 19.92
CA ALA A 224 -1.14 -50.24 19.97
C ALA A 224 -0.28 -50.93 21.03
N ALA A 225 -0.83 -52.03 21.53
CA ALA A 225 -0.23 -52.97 22.46
C ALA A 225 1.13 -53.52 21.99
N ASN A 226 2.09 -53.59 22.91
CA ASN A 226 2.94 -54.76 23.13
C ASN A 226 3.83 -54.51 24.36
N GLY A 227 3.49 -55.17 25.47
CA GLY A 227 4.31 -55.20 26.68
C GLY A 227 4.39 -56.64 27.19
N THR A 228 5.55 -57.25 26.98
CA THR A 228 5.99 -58.51 27.56
C THR A 228 5.98 -58.45 29.09
N ALA A 229 5.43 -59.48 29.72
CA ALA A 229 5.37 -59.66 31.17
C ALA A 229 6.35 -60.74 31.64
N ALA A 230 7.15 -60.41 32.64
CA ALA A 230 7.83 -61.28 33.63
C ALA A 230 8.69 -60.33 34.50
N ASN A 231 8.77 -60.36 35.81
CA ASN A 231 8.33 -61.26 36.87
C ASN A 231 8.58 -60.54 38.23
N ALA A 232 8.04 -61.10 39.31
CA ALA A 232 8.45 -60.93 40.72
C ALA A 232 7.87 -59.77 41.56
N GLN A 233 6.80 -60.10 42.29
CA GLN A 233 6.61 -59.79 43.72
C GLN A 233 7.29 -60.89 44.56
N PRO A 234 7.61 -60.75 45.87
CA PRO A 234 6.56 -60.69 46.92
C PRO A 234 6.91 -59.96 48.26
N GLY A 235 5.89 -59.82 49.13
CA GLY A 235 5.99 -59.61 50.59
C GLY A 235 5.20 -58.38 51.09
N SER A 236 3.93 -58.47 51.53
CA SER A 236 3.44 -58.80 52.91
C SER A 236 3.94 -57.83 53.99
N ALA A 237 3.20 -57.23 54.92
CA ALA A 237 1.82 -57.36 55.40
C ALA A 237 1.51 -56.20 56.39
N ALA A 238 0.23 -56.10 56.82
CA ALA A 238 -0.32 -55.43 58.01
C ALA A 238 -0.44 -53.88 57.98
N GLY A 239 -1.58 -53.27 58.34
CA GLY A 239 -2.85 -53.78 58.86
C GLY A 239 -3.89 -52.67 58.99
N SER A 240 -5.18 -53.09 59.06
CA SER A 240 -6.30 -52.63 59.90
C SER A 240 -6.46 -51.13 60.25
N ALA A 241 -7.62 -50.55 60.45
CA ALA A 241 -9.06 -50.84 60.28
C ALA A 241 -9.79 -49.69 61.03
N GLY A 242 -11.03 -49.36 60.64
CA GLY A 242 -11.96 -48.50 61.39
C GLY A 242 -11.97 -47.04 60.94
N ALA A 243 -12.89 -46.51 60.12
CA ALA A 243 -14.30 -46.76 59.84
C ALA A 243 -15.30 -46.26 60.92
N ALA A 244 -16.23 -45.42 60.42
CA ALA A 244 -17.55 -44.99 60.92
C ALA A 244 -17.56 -44.00 62.09
N GLY A 245 -18.34 -42.91 62.10
CA GLY A 245 -19.39 -42.32 61.23
C GLY A 245 -19.67 -40.91 61.84
N ALA A 246 -20.66 -40.08 61.51
CA ALA A 246 -21.76 -39.99 60.56
C ALA A 246 -22.32 -38.55 60.70
N GLY A 247 -23.13 -38.09 59.74
CA GLY A 247 -23.97 -36.87 59.84
C GLY A 247 -23.51 -35.80 58.84
N GLY A 248 -24.22 -35.56 57.74
CA GLY A 248 -25.58 -35.00 57.68
C GLY A 248 -25.40 -33.54 57.23
N GLY A 249 -25.75 -33.13 56.02
CA GLY A 249 -27.11 -33.04 55.47
C GLY A 249 -27.40 -31.54 55.25
N GLY A 250 -27.67 -31.11 54.01
CA GLY A 250 -28.00 -29.72 53.74
C GLY A 250 -28.06 -29.40 52.24
N LYS A 251 -29.19 -29.72 51.60
CA LYS A 251 -29.58 -29.19 50.29
C LYS A 251 -30.34 -27.89 50.52
N THR A 252 -29.90 -26.79 49.92
CA THR A 252 -30.65 -25.53 49.85
C THR A 252 -31.45 -25.48 48.54
N GLN A 253 -32.77 -25.45 48.69
CA GLN A 253 -33.75 -25.26 47.63
C GLN A 253 -34.27 -23.82 47.75
N ILE A 254 -34.13 -23.03 46.69
CA ILE A 254 -34.64 -21.65 46.63
C ILE A 254 -36.01 -21.68 45.96
N THR A 255 -37.04 -21.37 46.74
CA THR A 255 -38.43 -21.20 46.30
C THR A 255 -38.70 -19.71 46.12
N ILE A 256 -39.07 -19.28 44.91
CA ILE A 256 -39.54 -17.91 44.63
C ILE A 256 -41.07 -17.95 44.51
N THR A 257 -41.73 -17.13 45.32
CA THR A 257 -43.19 -16.98 45.36
C THR A 257 -43.57 -15.69 44.62
N PRO A 258 -44.54 -15.68 43.69
CA PRO A 258 -45.01 -14.46 43.04
C PRO A 258 -46.17 -13.79 43.81
N PRO A 259 -46.30 -12.45 43.75
CA PRO A 259 -47.42 -11.72 44.34
C PRO A 259 -48.68 -11.69 43.43
N PRO A 260 -49.89 -11.51 43.99
CA PRO A 260 -51.16 -11.68 43.28
C PRO A 260 -51.73 -10.38 42.67
N GLY A 261 -52.53 -10.52 41.61
CA GLY A 261 -53.62 -9.59 41.29
C GLY A 261 -53.56 -8.93 39.91
N LEU A 262 -54.07 -9.61 38.87
CA LEU A 262 -54.83 -9.02 37.75
C LEU A 262 -55.29 -10.14 36.81
N SER A 263 -56.50 -10.65 37.06
CA SER A 263 -57.24 -11.52 36.16
C SER A 263 -58.18 -10.65 35.31
N VAL A 264 -58.04 -10.70 33.99
CA VAL A 264 -59.10 -10.28 33.07
C VAL A 264 -59.40 -11.43 32.12
N ASN A 265 -60.66 -11.86 32.16
CA ASN A 265 -61.26 -12.94 31.40
C ASN A 265 -61.14 -12.75 29.89
N ILE A 266 -60.79 -13.83 29.20
CA ILE A 266 -61.08 -14.01 27.77
C ILE A 266 -62.44 -14.70 27.69
N GLY A 267 -63.46 -13.94 27.29
CA GLY A 267 -64.77 -14.47 26.94
C GLY A 267 -64.95 -14.43 25.42
N ALA A 268 -65.11 -15.61 24.81
CA ALA A 268 -65.97 -15.75 23.63
C ALA A 268 -67.43 -15.82 24.12
N PRO A 269 -68.43 -15.32 23.37
CA PRO A 269 -69.07 -16.22 22.39
C PRO A 269 -69.69 -15.53 21.16
N GLY A 270 -70.04 -16.37 20.16
CA GLY A 270 -71.33 -16.31 19.48
C GLY A 270 -71.42 -15.46 18.21
N GLY A 271 -71.68 -16.13 17.08
CA GLY A 271 -72.12 -15.49 15.84
C GLY A 271 -73.63 -15.26 15.78
N ALA A 272 -74.07 -14.46 14.80
CA ALA A 272 -75.23 -14.70 13.93
C ALA A 272 -75.50 -13.48 13.01
N THR A 273 -75.63 -13.77 11.71
CA THR A 273 -76.62 -13.26 10.74
C THR A 273 -76.88 -11.76 10.55
N GLY A 274 -76.83 -11.32 9.27
CA GLY A 274 -78.01 -10.68 8.65
C GLY A 274 -77.84 -9.30 7.99
N ALA A 275 -77.94 -9.31 6.66
CA ALA A 275 -78.63 -8.34 5.78
C ALA A 275 -78.08 -6.91 5.54
N ALA A 276 -77.59 -6.73 4.31
CA ALA A 276 -77.98 -5.75 3.28
C ALA A 276 -78.42 -4.32 3.68
N MET A 277 -77.75 -3.31 3.09
CA MET A 277 -78.35 -2.43 2.06
C MET A 277 -77.31 -1.48 1.43
N SER A 278 -77.58 -1.17 0.16
CA SER A 278 -76.85 -0.38 -0.83
C SER A 278 -76.99 1.14 -0.63
N LEU A 279 -75.99 1.95 -1.01
CA LEU A 279 -76.06 2.90 -2.15
C LEU A 279 -74.79 3.77 -2.29
N ASP A 280 -74.29 3.81 -3.54
CA ASP A 280 -73.69 4.91 -4.32
C ASP A 280 -72.81 6.01 -3.68
N ALA A 281 -71.57 6.17 -4.17
CA ALA A 281 -71.26 7.15 -5.22
C ALA A 281 -69.75 7.30 -5.52
N MET A 282 -69.42 7.10 -6.80
CA MET A 282 -68.39 7.73 -7.65
C MET A 282 -66.99 8.10 -7.12
N GLY A 283 -65.99 7.53 -7.81
CA GLY A 283 -64.95 8.33 -8.47
C GLY A 283 -63.52 7.99 -8.12
N GLY A 284 -62.71 7.66 -9.14
CA GLY A 284 -61.26 7.87 -9.10
C GLY A 284 -60.40 6.68 -9.50
N ALA A 285 -59.78 6.79 -10.67
CA ALA A 285 -58.82 5.87 -11.24
C ALA A 285 -57.51 5.73 -10.43
N GLY A 286 -56.86 4.57 -10.53
CA GLY A 286 -55.47 4.40 -10.07
C GLY A 286 -55.03 2.93 -10.09
N GLY A 287 -54.36 2.51 -11.15
CA GLY A 287 -53.82 1.15 -11.30
C GLY A 287 -52.72 0.85 -10.29
N GLY A 288 -52.96 -0.15 -9.44
CA GLY A 288 -51.97 -0.73 -8.53
C GLY A 288 -51.23 -1.88 -9.21
N ALA A 289 -49.91 -1.76 -9.29
CA ALA A 289 -49.00 -2.81 -9.72
C ALA A 289 -48.90 -3.90 -8.64
N ALA A 290 -49.05 -5.15 -9.08
CA ALA A 290 -48.93 -6.34 -8.27
C ALA A 290 -47.48 -6.62 -7.86
N LEU A 291 -47.29 -6.95 -6.59
CA LEU A 291 -46.12 -7.64 -6.04
C LEU A 291 -46.44 -9.15 -5.98
N PRO A 292 -45.52 -10.05 -6.35
CA PRO A 292 -45.65 -11.45 -5.97
C PRO A 292 -44.89 -11.73 -4.65
N ASP A 293 -45.67 -12.13 -3.65
CA ASP A 293 -45.23 -12.88 -2.47
C ASP A 293 -44.98 -14.34 -2.87
N GLU A 294 -43.73 -14.81 -2.77
CA GLU A 294 -43.44 -16.24 -2.68
C GLU A 294 -42.04 -16.42 -2.07
N PHE A 295 -41.96 -16.94 -0.84
CA PHE A 295 -41.01 -17.99 -0.42
C PHE A 295 -41.30 -18.37 1.04
N GLY A 296 -41.79 -19.60 1.22
CA GLY A 296 -42.17 -20.17 2.49
C GLY A 296 -41.01 -20.74 3.31
N ASN A 297 -41.21 -20.66 4.63
CA ASN A 297 -40.84 -21.59 5.71
C ASN A 297 -39.74 -22.65 5.47
N LEU A 298 -38.68 -22.57 6.28
CA LEU A 298 -37.92 -23.73 6.76
C LEU A 298 -37.66 -23.62 8.28
N PRO A 299 -37.57 -24.76 9.01
CA PRO A 299 -37.70 -24.80 10.47
C PRO A 299 -36.38 -24.58 11.22
N ALA A 300 -36.53 -24.03 12.43
CA ALA A 300 -35.49 -23.89 13.43
C ALA A 300 -35.06 -25.26 13.98
N SER A 301 -33.75 -25.53 13.99
CA SER A 301 -33.14 -26.51 14.90
C SER A 301 -31.93 -25.88 15.58
N ALA A 302 -31.97 -25.91 16.91
CA ALA A 302 -30.93 -25.44 17.80
C ALA A 302 -29.83 -26.50 17.93
N GLY A 303 -28.59 -26.08 17.73
CA GLY A 303 -27.39 -26.89 17.94
C GLY A 303 -26.19 -25.96 18.04
N ALA A 304 -25.36 -26.16 19.06
CA ALA A 304 -24.29 -25.27 19.51
C ALA A 304 -23.37 -24.77 18.37
N GLN A 305 -23.31 -23.45 18.19
CA GLN A 305 -22.40 -22.81 17.26
C GLN A 305 -21.04 -22.61 17.91
N THR A 306 -20.09 -23.50 17.59
CA THR A 306 -18.70 -23.10 17.46
C THR A 306 -18.62 -22.11 16.30
N SER A 307 -18.10 -20.90 16.54
CA SER A 307 -17.97 -19.82 15.57
C SER A 307 -16.96 -20.15 14.46
N THR A 308 -17.32 -21.05 13.56
CA THR A 308 -16.69 -21.17 12.24
C THR A 308 -17.36 -20.17 11.31
N LEU A 309 -16.58 -19.21 10.79
CA LEU A 309 -16.99 -18.30 9.73
C LEU A 309 -17.74 -19.08 8.63
N ALA A 310 -19.03 -18.75 8.48
CA ALA A 310 -19.94 -19.41 7.55
C ALA A 310 -19.46 -19.39 6.08
N VAL A 311 -19.88 -20.45 5.38
CA VAL A 311 -19.69 -20.81 3.96
C VAL A 311 -19.67 -19.60 3.02
N ILE A 312 -18.55 -19.43 2.32
CA ILE A 312 -18.41 -18.50 1.19
C ILE A 312 -19.36 -18.97 0.09
N PRO A 313 -20.06 -18.07 -0.63
CA PRO A 313 -20.84 -18.47 -1.80
C PRO A 313 -20.03 -19.39 -2.71
N THR A 314 -20.64 -20.50 -3.12
CA THR A 314 -20.00 -21.59 -3.86
C THR A 314 -19.25 -21.08 -5.09
N ALA A 315 -18.20 -21.79 -5.53
CA ALA A 315 -17.37 -21.43 -6.69
C ALA A 315 -18.20 -21.10 -7.96
N SER A 316 -19.42 -21.63 -8.06
CA SER A 316 -20.40 -21.30 -9.09
C SER A 316 -20.80 -19.82 -9.15
N ALA A 317 -20.81 -19.10 -8.02
CA ALA A 317 -21.09 -17.66 -7.99
C ALA A 317 -19.88 -16.79 -8.39
N MET A 318 -18.66 -17.34 -8.33
CA MET A 318 -17.43 -16.67 -8.77
C MET A 318 -17.17 -16.91 -10.27
N ARG A 319 -17.72 -18.00 -10.82
CA ARG A 319 -17.71 -18.31 -12.25
C ARG A 319 -18.85 -17.59 -12.96
N GLY A 320 -18.63 -16.33 -13.33
CA GLY A 320 -19.41 -15.76 -14.43
C GLY A 320 -19.20 -16.60 -15.69
N ASN A 321 -20.24 -16.79 -16.50
CA ASN A 321 -20.15 -17.56 -17.73
C ASN A 321 -19.00 -17.02 -18.60
N THR A 322 -18.16 -17.95 -19.09
CA THR A 322 -17.06 -17.80 -20.08
C THR A 322 -15.73 -17.15 -19.63
N GLU A 323 -14.62 -17.88 -19.88
CA GLU A 323 -13.21 -17.43 -20.04
C GLU A 323 -12.26 -17.25 -18.83
N ALA A 324 -12.49 -17.87 -17.66
CA ALA A 324 -11.54 -17.78 -16.52
C ALA A 324 -10.16 -18.47 -16.74
N ASN A 325 -10.01 -19.30 -17.77
CA ASN A 325 -8.76 -20.03 -18.07
C ASN A 325 -7.92 -19.43 -19.21
N ASP A 326 -8.18 -18.19 -19.64
CA ASP A 326 -7.35 -17.56 -20.66
C ASP A 326 -5.93 -17.32 -20.09
N PRO A 327 -4.86 -17.97 -20.63
CA PRO A 327 -3.50 -17.72 -20.20
C PRO A 327 -3.09 -16.24 -20.34
N ALA A 328 -3.76 -15.45 -21.20
CA ALA A 328 -3.55 -14.02 -21.32
C ALA A 328 -3.95 -13.24 -20.05
N ILE A 329 -5.00 -13.66 -19.33
CA ILE A 329 -5.43 -13.02 -18.08
C ILE A 329 -4.41 -13.28 -16.97
N ASN A 330 -3.84 -14.48 -16.92
CA ASN A 330 -2.84 -14.86 -15.92
C ASN A 330 -1.51 -14.11 -16.07
N ASP A 331 -1.24 -13.59 -17.27
CA ASP A 331 -0.06 -12.78 -17.58
C ASP A 331 -0.34 -11.26 -17.66
N ASP A 332 -1.57 -10.82 -17.39
CA ASP A 332 -1.91 -9.39 -17.34
C ASP A 332 -1.16 -8.72 -16.17
N PRO A 333 -0.45 -7.60 -16.40
CA PRO A 333 0.36 -6.95 -15.37
C PRO A 333 -0.46 -6.47 -14.17
N ARG A 334 -1.77 -6.21 -14.31
CA ARG A 334 -2.67 -5.85 -13.20
C ARG A 334 -2.90 -7.03 -12.27
N VAL A 335 -3.23 -8.18 -12.85
CA VAL A 335 -3.45 -9.42 -12.10
C VAL A 335 -2.17 -9.86 -11.41
N LEU A 336 -1.03 -9.80 -12.10
CA LEU A 336 0.28 -10.07 -11.51
C LEU A 336 0.63 -9.13 -10.36
N THR A 337 0.30 -7.85 -10.48
CA THR A 337 0.50 -6.86 -9.40
C THR A 337 -0.38 -7.20 -8.20
N GLY A 338 -1.67 -7.49 -8.40
CA GLY A 338 -2.58 -7.93 -7.34
C GLY A 338 -2.08 -9.21 -6.64
N LEU A 339 -1.61 -10.19 -7.41
CA LEU A 339 -1.05 -11.42 -6.87
C LEU A 339 0.24 -11.18 -6.09
N ALA A 340 1.09 -10.23 -6.52
CA ALA A 340 2.28 -9.84 -5.80
C ALA A 340 1.93 -9.25 -4.42
N PHE A 341 0.91 -8.39 -4.34
CA PHE A 341 0.39 -7.89 -3.06
C PHE A 341 -0.17 -9.00 -2.17
N TYR A 342 -0.91 -9.95 -2.74
CA TYR A 342 -1.41 -11.11 -2.01
C TYR A 342 -0.27 -11.96 -1.41
N ARG A 343 0.78 -12.24 -2.20
CA ARG A 343 1.95 -13.01 -1.74
C ARG A 343 2.72 -12.27 -0.65
N PHE A 344 2.86 -10.95 -0.80
CA PHE A 344 3.46 -10.09 0.22
C PHE A 344 2.71 -10.18 1.56
N ASP A 345 1.38 -10.05 1.54
CA ASP A 345 0.56 -10.13 2.75
C ASP A 345 0.54 -11.54 3.38
N ASN A 346 0.76 -12.57 2.57
CA ASN A 346 0.96 -13.95 3.06
C ASN A 346 2.38 -14.20 3.62
N GLY A 347 3.25 -13.19 3.62
CA GLY A 347 4.62 -13.28 4.14
C GLY A 347 5.65 -13.89 3.17
N ASP A 348 5.24 -14.23 1.94
CA ASP A 348 6.11 -14.74 0.88
C ASP A 348 6.72 -13.58 0.08
N LEU A 349 7.69 -12.91 0.72
CA LEU A 349 8.34 -11.71 0.19
C LEU A 349 9.13 -11.98 -1.09
N ASN A 350 9.69 -13.18 -1.24
CA ASN A 350 10.49 -13.58 -2.39
C ASN A 350 9.63 -13.75 -3.63
N THR A 351 8.50 -14.46 -3.53
CA THR A 351 7.57 -14.61 -4.65
C THR A 351 6.94 -13.28 -5.03
N ALA A 352 6.59 -12.44 -4.04
CA ALA A 352 6.10 -11.08 -4.31
C ALA A 352 7.11 -10.24 -5.12
N ALA A 353 8.40 -10.27 -4.74
CA ALA A 353 9.45 -9.56 -5.47
C ALA A 353 9.64 -10.09 -6.90
N LYS A 354 9.60 -11.42 -7.10
CA LYS A 354 9.69 -12.04 -8.43
C LYS A 354 8.52 -11.67 -9.34
N LEU A 355 7.30 -11.65 -8.80
CA LEU A 355 6.11 -11.22 -9.54
C LEU A 355 6.24 -9.76 -9.98
N LEU A 356 6.72 -8.87 -9.11
CA LEU A 356 6.99 -7.48 -9.46
C LEU A 356 8.09 -7.31 -10.52
N ASP A 357 9.14 -8.12 -10.46
CA ASP A 357 10.17 -8.12 -11.50
C ASP A 357 9.57 -8.54 -12.85
N ARG A 358 8.67 -9.54 -12.87
CA ARG A 358 7.91 -9.94 -14.07
C ARG A 358 7.02 -8.81 -14.59
N VAL A 359 6.28 -8.12 -13.71
CA VAL A 359 5.46 -6.94 -14.09
C VAL A 359 6.34 -5.89 -14.74
N THR A 360 7.48 -5.55 -14.13
CA THR A 360 8.40 -4.53 -14.65
C THR A 360 8.97 -4.91 -16.02
N LEU A 361 9.29 -6.19 -16.24
CA LEU A 361 9.74 -6.69 -17.54
C LEU A 361 8.66 -6.57 -18.61
N ARG A 362 7.41 -6.94 -18.29
CA ARG A 362 6.27 -6.83 -19.22
C ARG A 362 5.98 -5.38 -19.60
N LEU A 363 6.08 -4.45 -18.65
CA LEU A 363 5.89 -3.01 -18.92
C LEU A 363 6.96 -2.41 -19.84
N ASN A 364 8.16 -3.02 -19.88
CA ASN A 364 9.25 -2.61 -20.77
C ASN A 364 9.19 -3.28 -22.15
N ASP A 365 8.38 -4.33 -22.30
CA ASP A 365 8.20 -5.01 -23.56
C ASP A 365 7.30 -4.18 -24.48
N LYS A 366 7.89 -3.55 -25.49
CA LYS A 366 7.19 -2.71 -26.48
C LYS A 366 6.16 -3.48 -27.32
N THR A 367 6.20 -4.81 -27.29
CA THR A 367 5.28 -5.65 -28.07
C THR A 367 4.00 -6.01 -27.32
N ALA A 368 3.94 -5.74 -26.00
CA ALA A 368 2.71 -5.88 -25.24
C ALA A 368 1.70 -4.85 -25.76
N ALA A 369 0.60 -5.34 -26.35
CA ALA A 369 -0.51 -4.51 -26.78
C ALA A 369 -0.94 -3.61 -25.60
N PRO A 370 -1.37 -2.35 -25.87
CA PRO A 370 -1.76 -1.44 -24.80
C PRO A 370 -2.91 -2.04 -23.99
N THR A 371 -2.59 -2.60 -22.83
CA THR A 371 -3.57 -2.94 -21.81
C THR A 371 -4.28 -1.66 -21.41
N SER A 372 -5.59 -1.73 -21.14
CA SER A 372 -6.46 -0.57 -20.89
C SER A 372 -6.07 0.30 -19.67
N LEU A 373 -5.05 -0.09 -18.89
CA LEU A 373 -4.54 0.70 -17.78
C LEU A 373 -3.29 1.51 -18.16
N PRO A 374 -3.17 2.77 -17.69
CA PRO A 374 -1.96 3.56 -17.86
C PRO A 374 -0.74 2.88 -17.22
N ASN A 375 0.37 2.81 -17.96
CA ASN A 375 1.63 2.25 -17.46
C ASN A 375 2.08 2.90 -16.12
N ASP A 376 1.92 4.21 -15.99
CA ASP A 376 2.29 4.96 -14.79
C ASP A 376 1.53 4.54 -13.53
N GLN A 377 0.28 4.10 -13.65
CA GLN A 377 -0.50 3.56 -12.53
C GLN A 377 0.11 2.24 -12.02
N LEU A 378 0.49 1.34 -12.93
CA LEU A 378 1.13 0.07 -12.56
C LEU A 378 2.51 0.31 -11.95
N LEU A 379 3.29 1.25 -12.50
CA LEU A 379 4.57 1.65 -11.94
C LEU A 379 4.43 2.22 -10.53
N ARG A 380 3.43 3.07 -10.28
CA ARG A 380 3.10 3.59 -8.95
C ARG A 380 2.80 2.45 -7.96
N ASP A 381 1.98 1.49 -8.34
CA ASP A 381 1.62 0.35 -7.47
C ASP A 381 2.83 -0.54 -7.20
N ALA A 382 3.72 -0.73 -8.20
CA ALA A 382 5.00 -1.41 -8.03
C ALA A 382 5.93 -0.67 -7.06
N VAL A 383 5.98 0.68 -7.09
CA VAL A 383 6.76 1.48 -6.11
C VAL A 383 6.23 1.22 -4.70
N ALA A 384 4.91 1.31 -4.50
CA ALA A 384 4.29 1.13 -3.20
C ALA A 384 4.61 -0.26 -2.62
N LEU A 385 4.49 -1.32 -3.42
CA LEU A 385 4.79 -2.68 -2.97
C LEU A 385 6.29 -2.90 -2.71
N ARG A 386 7.20 -2.35 -3.54
CA ARG A 386 8.64 -2.45 -3.28
C ARG A 386 9.06 -1.70 -2.03
N ALA A 387 8.46 -0.54 -1.76
CA ALA A 387 8.69 0.20 -0.54
C ALA A 387 8.23 -0.61 0.69
N ALA A 388 7.07 -1.25 0.61
CA ALA A 388 6.57 -2.14 1.66
C ALA A 388 7.45 -3.40 1.86
N LEU A 389 7.91 -4.02 0.77
CA LEU A 389 8.89 -5.11 0.80
C LEU A 389 10.19 -4.69 1.49
N ALA A 390 10.70 -3.50 1.18
CA ALA A 390 11.91 -2.97 1.81
C ALA A 390 11.74 -2.85 3.33
N VAL A 391 10.58 -2.37 3.81
CA VAL A 391 10.27 -2.30 5.24
C VAL A 391 10.25 -3.68 5.88
N GLN A 392 9.60 -4.66 5.24
CA GLN A 392 9.52 -6.04 5.76
C GLN A 392 10.87 -6.73 5.81
N TYR A 393 11.70 -6.61 4.76
CA TYR A 393 13.06 -7.15 4.76
C TYR A 393 13.92 -6.50 5.86
N ALA A 394 13.81 -5.19 6.04
CA ALA A 394 14.53 -4.49 7.10
C ALA A 394 14.09 -4.95 8.50
N GLN A 395 12.79 -5.19 8.72
CA GLN A 395 12.27 -5.76 9.96
C GLN A 395 12.78 -7.18 10.24
N ARG A 396 13.05 -7.97 9.18
CA ARG A 396 13.68 -9.30 9.26
C ARG A 396 15.21 -9.25 9.35
N ASN A 397 15.80 -8.05 9.47
CA ASN A 397 17.25 -7.83 9.47
C ASN A 397 17.96 -8.26 8.17
N GLU A 398 17.21 -8.35 7.06
CA GLU A 398 17.74 -8.64 5.72
C GLU A 398 18.07 -7.32 4.99
N ILE A 399 19.11 -6.63 5.47
CA ILE A 399 19.40 -5.24 5.09
C ILE A 399 19.72 -5.09 3.59
N ASP A 400 20.42 -6.04 2.97
CA ASP A 400 20.77 -5.97 1.55
C ASP A 400 19.54 -6.10 0.64
N SER A 401 18.64 -7.03 0.98
CA SER A 401 17.35 -7.19 0.31
C SER A 401 16.51 -5.92 0.46
N ALA A 402 16.47 -5.35 1.66
CA ALA A 402 15.75 -4.11 1.94
C ALA A 402 16.28 -2.94 1.10
N GLN A 403 17.59 -2.73 1.08
CA GLN A 403 18.22 -1.67 0.28
C GLN A 403 18.02 -1.87 -1.22
N THR A 404 18.05 -3.11 -1.69
CA THR A 404 17.82 -3.45 -3.10
C THR A 404 16.41 -3.05 -3.52
N GLN A 405 15.39 -3.44 -2.75
CA GLN A 405 14.00 -3.08 -3.04
C GLN A 405 13.78 -1.56 -2.93
N TRP A 406 14.37 -0.91 -1.92
CA TRP A 406 14.30 0.54 -1.75
C TRP A 406 14.91 1.33 -2.91
N LYS A 407 16.10 0.95 -3.39
CA LYS A 407 16.76 1.57 -4.54
C LYS A 407 15.97 1.36 -5.83
N ARG A 408 15.34 0.19 -6.01
CA ARG A 408 14.46 -0.08 -7.16
C ARG A 408 13.20 0.78 -7.10
N ALA A 409 12.54 0.87 -5.94
CA ALA A 409 11.36 1.70 -5.73
C ALA A 409 11.62 3.18 -6.08
N ASN A 410 12.76 3.73 -5.62
CA ASN A 410 13.16 5.09 -5.95
C ASN A 410 13.38 5.33 -7.45
N ARG A 411 14.10 4.42 -8.12
CA ARG A 411 14.32 4.53 -9.56
C ARG A 411 13.01 4.50 -10.36
N ILE A 412 12.08 3.64 -9.97
CA ILE A 412 10.78 3.57 -10.63
C ILE A 412 10.00 4.86 -10.38
N ALA A 413 9.93 5.36 -9.14
CA ALA A 413 9.24 6.61 -8.82
C ALA A 413 9.75 7.80 -9.64
N ASP A 414 11.07 7.88 -9.84
CA ASP A 414 11.70 8.93 -10.64
C ASP A 414 11.43 8.77 -12.15
N SER A 415 11.05 7.57 -12.61
CA SER A 415 10.71 7.30 -14.02
C SER A 415 9.23 7.53 -14.39
N ILE A 416 8.34 7.65 -13.40
CA ILE A 416 6.90 7.87 -13.63
C ILE A 416 6.69 9.26 -14.25
N SER A 417 6.02 9.30 -15.40
CA SER A 417 5.84 10.55 -16.15
C SER A 417 4.62 11.35 -15.69
N ALA A 418 3.54 10.66 -15.32
CA ALA A 418 2.33 11.26 -14.81
C ALA A 418 2.55 11.84 -13.41
N THR A 419 2.40 13.16 -13.28
CA THR A 419 2.63 13.88 -12.02
C THR A 419 1.82 13.33 -10.85
N ASN A 420 0.58 12.90 -11.10
CA ASN A 420 -0.28 12.35 -10.04
C ASN A 420 0.22 11.01 -9.53
N ASP A 421 0.56 10.10 -10.44
CA ASP A 421 1.08 8.77 -10.08
C ASP A 421 2.45 8.87 -9.42
N GLN A 422 3.31 9.78 -9.91
CA GLN A 422 4.60 10.06 -9.27
C GLN A 422 4.42 10.62 -7.85
N ALA A 423 3.46 11.52 -7.64
CA ALA A 423 3.17 12.08 -6.32
C ALA A 423 2.70 11.00 -5.33
N MET A 424 1.84 10.07 -5.77
CA MET A 424 1.43 8.92 -4.95
C MET A 424 2.59 7.95 -4.67
N ALA A 425 3.46 7.72 -5.66
CA ALA A 425 4.66 6.92 -5.48
C ALA A 425 5.59 7.54 -4.42
N TYR A 426 5.78 8.87 -4.45
CA TYR A 426 6.50 9.58 -3.39
C TYR A 426 5.79 9.49 -2.04
N ALA A 427 4.47 9.63 -1.96
CA ALA A 427 3.76 9.46 -0.69
C ALA A 427 4.01 8.07 -0.06
N SER A 428 4.00 7.03 -0.90
CA SER A 428 4.29 5.64 -0.48
C SER A 428 5.73 5.47 0.01
N LEU A 429 6.71 6.07 -0.69
CA LEU A 429 8.11 6.10 -0.25
C LEU A 429 8.27 6.88 1.08
N GLY A 430 7.61 8.02 1.20
CA GLY A 430 7.60 8.83 2.43
C GLY A 430 7.11 8.04 3.63
N ARG A 431 6.02 7.29 3.47
CA ARG A 431 5.52 6.40 4.52
C ARG A 431 6.52 5.30 4.85
N ALA A 432 7.04 4.58 3.85
CA ALA A 432 7.98 3.49 4.10
C ALA A 432 9.27 3.95 4.83
N ALA A 433 9.79 5.13 4.48
CA ALA A 433 10.90 5.76 5.20
C ALA A 433 10.54 6.17 6.63
N HIS A 434 9.28 6.55 6.87
CA HIS A 434 8.78 6.84 8.22
C HIS A 434 8.65 5.55 9.06
N ASP A 435 8.11 4.48 8.47
CA ASP A 435 7.88 3.20 9.14
C ASP A 435 9.19 2.48 9.52
N ASN A 436 10.30 2.78 8.83
CA ASN A 436 11.59 2.16 9.11
C ASN A 436 12.78 3.11 8.86
N SER A 437 13.50 3.47 9.93
CA SER A 437 14.64 4.40 9.87
C SER A 437 15.86 3.90 9.09
N VAL A 438 15.96 2.59 8.82
CA VAL A 438 17.02 2.03 7.95
C VAL A 438 16.84 2.51 6.51
N LEU A 439 15.60 2.78 6.11
CA LEU A 439 15.25 3.30 4.79
C LEU A 439 15.38 4.83 4.81
N SER A 440 16.61 5.33 4.82
CA SER A 440 16.87 6.77 4.85
C SER A 440 16.19 7.46 3.66
N ALA A 441 15.35 8.44 3.93
CA ALA A 441 14.70 9.26 2.91
C ALA A 441 15.77 10.04 2.14
N GLN A 442 15.87 9.83 0.83
CA GLN A 442 16.80 10.59 -0.03
C GLN A 442 16.24 11.98 -0.38
N LYS A 443 14.92 12.13 -0.28
CA LYS A 443 14.17 13.33 -0.60
C LYS A 443 13.10 13.53 0.48
N ASP A 444 12.61 14.76 0.62
CA ASP A 444 11.42 15.03 1.43
C ASP A 444 10.15 14.60 0.66
N TYR A 445 9.91 13.29 0.61
CA TYR A 445 8.88 12.72 -0.27
C TYR A 445 7.47 13.21 0.05
N PHE A 446 7.13 13.41 1.32
CA PHE A 446 5.81 13.94 1.69
C PHE A 446 5.65 15.39 1.23
N LYS A 447 6.70 16.21 1.29
CA LYS A 447 6.66 17.57 0.73
C LYS A 447 6.48 17.56 -0.79
N LEU A 448 7.14 16.64 -1.51
CA LEU A 448 6.96 16.49 -2.95
C LEU A 448 5.53 16.05 -3.30
N ALA A 449 5.02 15.02 -2.61
CA ALA A 449 3.67 14.50 -2.82
C ALA A 449 2.59 15.55 -2.53
N THR A 450 2.70 16.26 -1.41
CA THR A 450 1.75 17.32 -1.02
C THR A 450 1.81 18.54 -1.96
N ALA A 451 3.00 18.93 -2.42
CA ALA A 451 3.14 20.02 -3.39
C ALA A 451 2.48 19.67 -4.72
N ALA A 452 2.66 18.44 -5.22
CA ALA A 452 2.00 17.96 -6.43
C ALA A 452 0.48 17.86 -6.26
N ALA A 453 0.00 17.31 -5.14
CA ALA A 453 -1.42 17.19 -4.84
C ALA A 453 -2.14 18.56 -4.78
N ASN A 454 -1.47 19.59 -4.26
CA ASN A 454 -2.04 20.96 -4.21
C ASN A 454 -2.03 21.68 -5.57
N ARG A 455 -1.19 21.24 -6.52
CA ARG A 455 -1.05 21.84 -7.85
C ARG A 455 -1.78 21.08 -8.95
N THR A 456 -2.32 19.90 -8.66
CA THR A 456 -2.95 19.07 -9.68
C THR A 456 -4.15 19.77 -10.31
N THR A 457 -4.16 19.81 -11.64
CA THR A 457 -5.26 20.31 -12.48
C THR A 457 -5.84 19.18 -13.35
N SER A 458 -5.65 17.92 -12.94
CA SER A 458 -6.13 16.75 -13.67
C SER A 458 -7.66 16.61 -13.62
N SER A 459 -8.18 15.50 -14.17
CA SER A 459 -9.61 15.21 -14.09
C SER A 459 -10.11 15.25 -12.63
N PRO A 460 -11.38 15.63 -12.38
CA PRO A 460 -11.90 15.75 -11.02
C PRO A 460 -11.76 14.46 -10.20
N LEU A 461 -11.91 13.30 -10.84
CA LEU A 461 -11.69 12.00 -10.20
C LEU A 461 -10.23 11.79 -9.82
N ALA A 462 -9.28 12.04 -10.74
CA ALA A 462 -7.86 11.89 -10.47
C ALA A 462 -7.38 12.86 -9.37
N GLN A 463 -7.97 14.06 -9.30
CA GLN A 463 -7.70 15.00 -8.20
C GLN A 463 -8.15 14.43 -6.85
N VAL A 464 -9.32 13.81 -6.76
CA VAL A 464 -9.81 13.17 -5.52
C VAL A 464 -8.93 11.98 -5.14
N GLU A 465 -8.61 11.11 -6.12
CA GLU A 465 -7.73 9.96 -5.94
C GLU A 465 -6.37 10.39 -5.36
N LEU A 466 -5.74 11.40 -5.95
CA LEU A 466 -4.45 11.93 -5.48
C LEU A 466 -4.55 12.57 -4.10
N LEU A 467 -5.49 13.50 -3.89
CA LEU A 467 -5.61 14.22 -2.61
C LEU A 467 -5.86 13.25 -1.46
N GLY A 468 -6.82 12.35 -1.61
CA GLY A 468 -7.17 11.40 -0.57
C GLY A 468 -6.12 10.29 -0.39
N GLY A 469 -5.43 9.87 -1.46
CA GLY A 469 -4.35 8.89 -1.38
C GLY A 469 -3.13 9.43 -0.63
N VAL A 470 -2.73 10.67 -0.91
CA VAL A 470 -1.66 11.34 -0.14
C VAL A 470 -2.11 11.60 1.30
N ALA A 471 -3.37 12.00 1.52
CA ALA A 471 -3.93 12.19 2.85
C ALA A 471 -3.87 10.92 3.71
N GLN A 472 -4.20 9.79 3.11
CA GLN A 472 -4.16 8.47 3.74
C GLN A 472 -2.73 8.10 4.15
N GLU A 473 -1.76 8.21 3.26
CA GLU A 473 -0.36 7.86 3.55
C GLU A 473 0.25 8.78 4.63
N LEU A 474 -0.09 10.08 4.62
CA LEU A 474 0.28 11.01 5.70
C LEU A 474 -0.32 10.61 7.05
N THR A 475 -1.61 10.22 7.07
CA THR A 475 -2.30 9.81 8.30
C THR A 475 -1.67 8.53 8.85
N ARG A 476 -1.32 7.57 7.99
CA ARG A 476 -0.60 6.35 8.38
C ARG A 476 0.78 6.63 8.94
N ALA A 477 1.47 7.66 8.44
CA ALA A 477 2.74 8.16 8.99
C ALA A 477 2.55 9.13 10.18
N ALA A 478 1.41 9.06 10.87
CA ALA A 478 1.04 9.88 12.03
C ALA A 478 1.05 11.41 11.79
N GLN A 479 1.07 11.87 10.54
CA GLN A 479 0.94 13.29 10.17
C GLN A 479 -0.54 13.69 10.04
N ASN A 480 -1.31 13.46 11.11
CA ASN A 480 -2.77 13.52 11.11
C ASN A 480 -3.34 14.87 10.67
N GLU A 481 -2.72 15.99 11.07
CA GLU A 481 -3.20 17.33 10.69
C GLU A 481 -3.06 17.59 9.19
N ALA A 482 -1.90 17.24 8.61
CA ALA A 482 -1.65 17.37 7.19
C ALA A 482 -2.57 16.44 6.37
N GLY A 483 -2.73 15.19 6.83
CA GLY A 483 -3.66 14.23 6.25
C GLY A 483 -5.11 14.73 6.27
N LEU A 484 -5.59 15.20 7.42
CA LEU A 484 -6.95 15.73 7.56
C LEU A 484 -7.22 16.93 6.63
N ASN A 485 -6.25 17.84 6.48
CA ASN A 485 -6.38 18.97 5.56
C ASN A 485 -6.60 18.49 4.11
N LEU A 486 -5.81 17.52 3.65
CA LEU A 486 -5.97 16.96 2.30
C LEU A 486 -7.28 16.17 2.14
N PHE A 487 -7.73 15.42 3.16
CA PHE A 487 -9.05 14.76 3.13
C PHE A 487 -10.20 15.76 3.00
N ASN A 488 -10.13 16.89 3.70
CA ASN A 488 -11.13 17.95 3.58
C ASN A 488 -11.15 18.54 2.16
N LYS A 489 -9.97 18.73 1.55
CA LYS A 489 -9.87 19.15 0.14
C LYS A 489 -10.42 18.11 -0.82
N ALA A 490 -10.13 16.83 -0.61
CA ALA A 490 -10.67 15.74 -1.42
C ALA A 490 -12.20 15.68 -1.33
N THR A 491 -12.76 15.81 -0.12
CA THR A 491 -14.21 15.86 0.11
C THR A 491 -14.85 17.05 -0.60
N ALA A 492 -14.22 18.23 -0.52
CA ALA A 492 -14.68 19.42 -1.25
C ALA A 492 -14.61 19.21 -2.77
N ALA A 493 -13.58 18.54 -3.28
CA ALA A 493 -13.44 18.22 -4.70
C ALA A 493 -14.54 17.26 -5.18
N VAL A 494 -14.86 16.19 -4.42
CA VAL A 494 -15.99 15.29 -4.71
C VAL A 494 -17.31 16.07 -4.87
N ASN A 495 -17.57 17.01 -3.96
CA ASN A 495 -18.82 17.79 -3.97
C ASN A 495 -18.91 18.80 -5.14
N ARG A 496 -17.80 19.09 -5.82
CA ARG A 496 -17.80 19.94 -7.03
C ARG A 496 -18.02 19.17 -8.32
N ILE A 497 -17.92 17.83 -8.29
CA ILE A 497 -18.14 16.98 -9.46
C ILE A 497 -19.63 16.98 -9.78
N GLN A 498 -19.98 17.44 -10.99
CA GLN A 498 -21.37 17.54 -11.46
C GLN A 498 -21.87 16.24 -12.10
N ASP A 499 -20.97 15.47 -12.74
CA ASP A 499 -21.32 14.18 -13.33
C ASP A 499 -21.58 13.14 -12.24
N ASN A 500 -22.80 12.61 -12.16
CA ASN A 500 -23.21 11.68 -11.11
C ASN A 500 -22.38 10.39 -11.09
N LYS A 501 -22.01 9.86 -12.26
CA LYS A 501 -21.21 8.63 -12.36
C LYS A 501 -19.79 8.85 -11.83
N THR A 502 -19.15 9.94 -12.24
CA THR A 502 -17.81 10.34 -11.77
C THR A 502 -17.84 10.71 -10.29
N GLN A 503 -18.91 11.38 -9.81
CA GLN A 503 -19.09 11.72 -8.40
C GLN A 503 -19.23 10.45 -7.56
N ALA A 504 -20.00 9.46 -8.01
CA ALA A 504 -20.14 8.17 -7.32
C ALA A 504 -18.81 7.40 -7.26
N ALA A 505 -18.05 7.37 -8.37
CA ALA A 505 -16.71 6.79 -8.40
C ALA A 505 -15.75 7.50 -7.41
N ALA A 506 -15.77 8.83 -7.36
CA ALA A 506 -14.93 9.61 -6.46
C ALA A 506 -15.32 9.42 -4.98
N ARG A 507 -16.62 9.30 -4.67
CA ARG A 507 -17.10 8.93 -3.33
C ARG A 507 -16.62 7.55 -2.92
N ALA A 508 -16.65 6.56 -3.82
CA ALA A 508 -16.18 5.21 -3.53
C ALA A 508 -14.67 5.19 -3.22
N VAL A 509 -13.85 5.87 -4.03
CA VAL A 509 -12.41 6.03 -3.77
C VAL A 509 -12.17 6.68 -2.41
N LEU A 510 -12.84 7.79 -2.12
CA LEU A 510 -12.65 8.50 -0.87
C LEU A 510 -13.13 7.68 0.34
N ALA A 511 -14.22 6.92 0.19
CA ALA A 511 -14.70 5.99 1.19
C ALA A 511 -13.66 4.90 1.50
N GLN A 512 -13.05 4.32 0.47
CA GLN A 512 -11.96 3.37 0.62
C GLN A 512 -10.83 3.97 1.48
N GLN A 513 -10.36 5.17 1.11
CA GLN A 513 -9.24 5.83 1.78
C GLN A 513 -9.55 6.19 3.25
N PHE A 514 -10.78 6.61 3.57
CA PHE A 514 -11.21 6.80 4.96
C PHE A 514 -11.29 5.48 5.74
N ALA A 515 -11.80 4.40 5.13
CA ALA A 515 -11.86 3.11 5.79
C ALA A 515 -10.45 2.57 6.11
N GLU A 516 -9.49 2.81 5.22
CA GLU A 516 -8.08 2.45 5.39
C GLU A 516 -7.35 3.22 6.51
N THR A 517 -7.86 4.38 6.92
CA THR A 517 -7.38 5.15 8.08
C THR A 517 -8.19 4.89 9.36
N GLY A 518 -9.18 4.00 9.30
CA GLY A 518 -10.02 3.62 10.45
C GLY A 518 -11.28 4.47 10.63
N GLU A 519 -11.54 5.43 9.75
CA GLU A 519 -12.71 6.33 9.76
C GLU A 519 -13.95 5.65 9.13
N ILE A 520 -14.32 4.48 9.67
CA ILE A 520 -15.34 3.58 9.09
C ILE A 520 -16.69 4.28 8.89
N GLN A 521 -17.13 5.10 9.86
CA GLN A 521 -18.43 5.76 9.77
C GLN A 521 -18.49 6.77 8.61
N LYS A 522 -17.41 7.52 8.38
CA LYS A 522 -17.30 8.43 7.22
C LYS A 522 -17.29 7.66 5.91
N ALA A 523 -16.55 6.55 5.85
CA ALA A 523 -16.49 5.70 4.68
C ALA A 523 -17.87 5.12 4.31
N VAL A 524 -18.60 4.59 5.30
CA VAL A 524 -19.95 4.04 5.10
C VAL A 524 -20.92 5.14 4.64
N ALA A 525 -20.87 6.32 5.25
CA ALA A 525 -21.73 7.44 4.86
C ALA A 525 -21.47 7.88 3.40
N LEU A 526 -20.20 7.97 2.99
CA LEU A 526 -19.82 8.29 1.61
C LEU A 526 -20.33 7.25 0.61
N LEU A 527 -20.21 5.96 0.94
CA LEU A 527 -20.63 4.86 0.07
C LEU A 527 -22.15 4.69 0.01
N ALA A 528 -22.87 5.07 1.07
CA ALA A 528 -24.33 5.10 1.10
C ALA A 528 -24.90 6.28 0.29
N ALA A 529 -24.16 7.39 0.21
CA ALA A 529 -24.56 8.57 -0.55
C ALA A 529 -24.37 8.44 -2.08
N THR A 530 -23.94 7.27 -2.60
CA THR A 530 -23.83 7.05 -4.05
C THR A 530 -25.17 6.63 -4.63
N PRO A 531 -25.75 7.39 -5.59
CA PRO A 531 -27.09 7.13 -6.12
C PRO A 531 -27.18 5.90 -7.04
N ASP A 532 -26.06 5.42 -7.59
CA ASP A 532 -26.03 4.25 -8.47
C ASP A 532 -25.69 2.97 -7.69
N PRO A 533 -26.61 2.00 -7.59
CA PRO A 533 -26.34 0.72 -6.96
C PRO A 533 -25.59 -0.25 -7.88
N ALA A 534 -25.35 0.08 -9.16
CA ALA A 534 -24.67 -0.81 -10.08
C ALA A 534 -23.27 -1.18 -9.53
N PRO A 535 -22.90 -2.48 -9.56
CA PRO A 535 -21.59 -2.91 -9.12
C PRO A 535 -20.51 -2.28 -10.02
N SER A 536 -19.55 -1.62 -9.39
CA SER A 536 -18.33 -1.13 -10.03
C SER A 536 -17.15 -1.55 -9.16
N ALA A 537 -15.98 -1.83 -9.75
CA ALA A 537 -14.84 -2.31 -8.97
C ALA A 537 -14.48 -1.36 -7.82
N ARG A 538 -14.50 -0.04 -8.06
CA ARG A 538 -14.27 0.97 -7.02
C ARG A 538 -15.23 0.87 -5.84
N ARG A 539 -16.52 0.59 -6.09
CA ARG A 539 -17.51 0.39 -5.02
C ARG A 539 -17.21 -0.89 -4.24
N VAL A 540 -16.85 -1.96 -4.95
CA VAL A 540 -16.50 -3.25 -4.35
C VAL A 540 -15.23 -3.16 -3.51
N THR A 541 -14.17 -2.49 -4.01
CA THR A 541 -12.93 -2.28 -3.25
C THR A 541 -13.18 -1.45 -2.00
N ALA A 542 -13.98 -0.38 -2.09
CA ALA A 542 -14.37 0.43 -0.93
C ALA A 542 -15.12 -0.40 0.12
N LEU A 543 -16.11 -1.21 -0.29
CA LEU A 543 -16.86 -2.09 0.61
C LEU A 543 -15.96 -3.15 1.27
N THR A 544 -15.02 -3.71 0.50
CA THR A 544 -14.03 -4.69 0.98
C THR A 544 -13.14 -4.09 2.07
N VAL A 545 -12.65 -2.87 1.86
CA VAL A 545 -11.84 -2.18 2.88
C VAL A 545 -12.66 -1.83 4.12
N ILE A 546 -13.91 -1.40 3.96
CA ILE A 546 -14.83 -1.18 5.09
C ILE A 546 -14.98 -2.48 5.90
N ALA A 547 -15.22 -3.60 5.23
CA ALA A 547 -15.34 -4.92 5.85
C ALA A 547 -14.07 -5.30 6.64
N HIS A 548 -12.90 -5.14 6.01
CA HIS A 548 -11.60 -5.39 6.65
C HIS A 548 -11.36 -4.49 7.87
N SER A 549 -11.71 -3.19 7.77
CA SER A 549 -11.56 -2.24 8.87
C SER A 549 -12.49 -2.61 10.05
N ARG A 550 -13.73 -3.05 9.76
CA ARG A 550 -14.66 -3.57 10.79
C ARG A 550 -14.13 -4.83 11.47
N ALA A 551 -13.55 -5.75 10.70
CA ALA A 551 -12.93 -6.96 11.24
C ALA A 551 -11.79 -6.61 12.22
N LYS A 552 -10.94 -5.64 11.87
CA LYS A 552 -9.88 -5.13 12.76
C LYS A 552 -10.39 -4.47 14.04
N GLN A 553 -11.60 -3.89 14.01
CA GLN A 553 -12.26 -3.32 15.18
C GLN A 553 -13.05 -4.35 16.01
N GLY A 554 -13.04 -5.64 15.61
CA GLY A 554 -13.73 -6.72 16.31
C GLY A 554 -15.20 -6.93 15.90
N ASP A 555 -15.71 -6.15 14.94
CA ASP A 555 -17.08 -6.29 14.42
C ASP A 555 -17.14 -7.36 13.32
N SER A 556 -16.96 -8.61 13.73
CA SER A 556 -16.86 -9.77 12.84
C SER A 556 -18.14 -10.03 12.04
N VAL A 557 -19.32 -9.78 12.63
CA VAL A 557 -20.61 -10.03 11.98
C VAL A 557 -20.84 -9.04 10.84
N LEU A 558 -20.67 -7.74 11.08
CA LEU A 558 -20.83 -6.75 10.02
C LEU A 558 -19.73 -6.86 8.98
N ALA A 559 -18.49 -7.19 9.39
CA ALA A 559 -17.40 -7.45 8.45
C ALA A 559 -17.72 -8.61 7.50
N GLN A 560 -18.18 -9.74 8.03
CA GLN A 560 -18.53 -10.91 7.21
C GLN A 560 -19.65 -10.58 6.22
N ARG A 561 -20.70 -9.88 6.68
CA ARG A 561 -21.80 -9.45 5.81
C ARG A 561 -21.29 -8.58 4.66
N ASP A 562 -20.44 -7.60 4.97
CA ASP A 562 -19.92 -6.68 3.96
C ASP A 562 -18.94 -7.37 2.99
N PHE A 563 -18.13 -8.33 3.45
CA PHE A 563 -17.30 -9.17 2.57
C PHE A 563 -18.15 -10.01 1.62
N ASN A 564 -19.21 -10.66 2.12
CA ASN A 564 -20.12 -11.45 1.27
C ASN A 564 -20.79 -10.57 0.20
N ALA A 565 -21.21 -9.36 0.58
CA ALA A 565 -21.77 -8.40 -0.36
C ALA A 565 -20.74 -7.94 -1.40
N ALA A 566 -19.47 -7.74 -1.01
CA ALA A 566 -18.39 -7.41 -1.93
C ALA A 566 -18.11 -8.55 -2.93
N ILE A 567 -18.06 -9.81 -2.46
CA ILE A 567 -17.87 -11.00 -3.30
C ILE A 567 -19.00 -11.14 -4.33
N ALA A 568 -20.26 -10.97 -3.90
CA ALA A 568 -21.41 -11.03 -4.80
C ALA A 568 -21.37 -9.92 -5.87
N GLN A 569 -21.02 -8.69 -5.47
CA GLN A 569 -20.90 -7.57 -6.41
C GLN A 569 -19.71 -7.73 -7.36
N ALA A 570 -18.58 -8.30 -6.90
CA ALA A 570 -17.45 -8.63 -7.77
C ALA A 570 -17.87 -9.63 -8.86
N GLY A 571 -18.59 -10.69 -8.50
CA GLY A 571 -19.09 -11.69 -9.46
C GLY A 571 -20.02 -11.10 -10.54
N ALA A 572 -20.67 -9.97 -10.26
CA ALA A 572 -21.54 -9.26 -11.19
C ALA A 572 -20.81 -8.24 -12.10
N LEU A 573 -19.49 -8.07 -11.96
CA LEU A 573 -18.70 -7.18 -12.82
C LEU A 573 -18.63 -7.74 -14.25
N ALA A 574 -18.89 -6.90 -15.24
CA ALA A 574 -18.95 -7.30 -16.64
C ALA A 574 -17.58 -7.69 -17.21
N ASP A 575 -16.54 -6.89 -16.93
CA ASP A 575 -15.18 -7.11 -17.41
C ASP A 575 -14.49 -8.24 -16.62
N ALA A 576 -13.98 -9.26 -17.33
CA ALA A 576 -13.38 -10.43 -16.70
C ALA A 576 -12.07 -10.11 -15.97
N THR A 577 -11.25 -9.21 -16.52
CA THR A 577 -9.97 -8.81 -15.91
C THR A 577 -10.22 -7.98 -14.65
N GLU A 578 -11.13 -7.00 -14.70
CA GLU A 578 -11.55 -6.18 -13.56
C GLU A 578 -12.18 -7.06 -12.46
N ARG A 579 -12.97 -8.06 -12.85
CA ARG A 579 -13.54 -9.06 -11.93
C ARG A 579 -12.45 -9.85 -11.21
N THR A 580 -11.49 -10.40 -11.96
CA THR A 580 -10.35 -11.17 -11.43
C THR A 580 -9.49 -10.31 -10.49
N GLU A 581 -9.13 -9.10 -10.91
CA GLU A 581 -8.39 -8.14 -10.08
C GLU A 581 -9.12 -7.84 -8.77
N THR A 582 -10.44 -7.60 -8.85
CA THR A 582 -11.28 -7.33 -7.68
C THR A 582 -11.34 -8.52 -6.73
N PHE A 583 -11.42 -9.76 -7.23
CA PHE A 583 -11.38 -10.95 -6.39
C PHE A 583 -10.03 -11.13 -5.70
N VAL A 584 -8.92 -10.88 -6.39
CA VAL A 584 -7.57 -10.91 -5.78
C VAL A 584 -7.46 -9.84 -4.69
N PHE A 585 -8.01 -8.65 -4.91
CA PHE A 585 -8.11 -7.59 -3.91
C PHE A 585 -8.94 -8.00 -2.68
N ILE A 586 -10.08 -8.67 -2.88
CA ILE A 586 -10.91 -9.20 -1.79
C ILE A 586 -10.14 -10.27 -1.01
N ALA A 587 -9.52 -11.24 -1.68
CA ALA A 587 -8.75 -12.30 -1.06
C ALA A 587 -7.61 -11.74 -0.18
N ARG A 588 -6.91 -10.72 -0.67
CA ARG A 588 -5.89 -9.99 0.09
C ARG A 588 -6.45 -9.44 1.40
N HIS A 589 -7.59 -8.75 1.36
CA HIS A 589 -8.17 -8.16 2.57
C HIS A 589 -8.80 -9.19 3.53
N LEU A 590 -9.30 -10.31 3.02
CA LEU A 590 -9.71 -11.44 3.86
C LEU A 590 -8.53 -12.07 4.59
N LEU A 591 -7.39 -12.22 3.92
CA LEU A 591 -6.16 -12.71 4.53
C LEU A 591 -5.71 -11.77 5.66
N GLN A 592 -5.66 -10.46 5.40
CA GLN A 592 -5.34 -9.44 6.41
C GLN A 592 -6.35 -9.39 7.57
N ALA A 593 -7.61 -9.75 7.33
CA ALA A 593 -8.65 -9.87 8.34
C ALA A 593 -8.55 -11.18 9.17
N GLY A 594 -7.57 -12.05 8.89
CA GLY A 594 -7.37 -13.31 9.62
C GLY A 594 -8.19 -14.49 9.08
N ASN A 595 -8.68 -14.43 7.83
CA ASN A 595 -9.39 -15.52 7.18
C ASN A 595 -8.61 -16.07 5.96
N PRO A 596 -7.49 -16.78 6.19
CA PRO A 596 -6.63 -17.30 5.11
C PRO A 596 -7.32 -18.39 4.27
N ALA A 597 -8.19 -19.20 4.88
CA ALA A 597 -8.92 -20.24 4.17
C ALA A 597 -9.85 -19.65 3.10
N ALA A 598 -10.59 -18.59 3.46
CA ALA A 598 -11.45 -17.90 2.51
C ALA A 598 -10.67 -17.21 1.39
N ALA A 599 -9.58 -16.56 1.74
CA ALA A 599 -8.68 -15.93 0.78
C ALA A 599 -8.14 -16.95 -0.24
N ALA A 600 -7.67 -18.11 0.24
CA ALA A 600 -7.14 -19.18 -0.61
C ALA A 600 -8.22 -19.77 -1.54
N GLN A 601 -9.47 -19.92 -1.06
CA GLN A 601 -10.59 -20.38 -1.90
C GLN A 601 -10.89 -19.42 -3.05
N ILE A 602 -10.89 -18.10 -2.78
CA ILE A 602 -11.09 -17.09 -3.84
C ILE A 602 -9.94 -17.14 -4.85
N ILE A 603 -8.68 -17.19 -4.39
CA ILE A 603 -7.52 -17.28 -5.31
C ILE A 603 -7.58 -18.55 -6.17
N ALA A 604 -7.94 -19.69 -5.57
CA ALA A 604 -8.10 -20.95 -6.31
C ALA A 604 -9.24 -20.90 -7.32
N ALA A 605 -10.32 -20.16 -7.04
CA ALA A 605 -11.44 -20.00 -7.95
C ALA A 605 -11.13 -19.05 -9.13
N VAL A 606 -10.18 -18.13 -8.95
CA VAL A 606 -9.74 -17.16 -9.97
C VAL A 606 -8.63 -17.73 -10.86
N GLY A 607 -7.78 -18.62 -10.32
CA GLY A 607 -6.69 -19.27 -11.07
C GLY A 607 -7.06 -20.57 -11.78
N GLN A 608 -8.35 -20.96 -11.76
CA GLN A 608 -8.96 -22.10 -12.47
C GLN A 608 -9.96 -21.60 -13.48
#